data_AF-A0A8J7TCF7-F1
#
_entry.id   AF-A0A8J7TCF7-F1
#
_cell.length_a   1.000
_cell.length_b   1.000
_cell.length_c   1.000
_cell.angle_alpha   90.00
_cell.angle_beta   90.00
_cell.angle_gamma   90.00
#
_symmetry.space_group_name_H-M   'P 1'
#
loop_
_entity.id
_entity.type
_entity.pdbx_description
1 polymer ?
#
loop_
_entity_poly.entity_id
_entity_poly.type
_entity_poly.pdbx_seq_one_letter_code
_entity_poly.pdbx_strand_id
1 'polypeptide(L)' 'MRCIDIDECAELSARAYPCQNGRCVNVPGSYKCLCKQGFSHAAKPNVCVRRGRAP' A
#
# COMPACT_ATOMS: atom_id res chain seq x y z
N MET A 1 17.44 -1.19 -22.83
CA MET A 1 17.17 -1.89 -21.55
C MET A 1 15.70 -1.77 -21.24
N ARG A 2 14.99 -2.87 -20.97
CA ARG A 2 13.60 -2.84 -20.49
C ARG A 2 13.64 -2.58 -18.98
N CYS A 3 13.06 -1.49 -18.51
CA CYS A 3 12.63 -1.44 -17.11
C CYS A 3 11.50 -2.45 -17.01
N ILE A 4 11.81 -3.63 -16.47
CA ILE A 4 10.79 -4.60 -16.10
C ILE A 4 10.26 -4.10 -14.78
N ASP A 5 9.01 -3.66 -14.80
CA ASP A 5 8.30 -3.32 -13.59
C ASP A 5 8.17 -4.55 -12.71
N ILE A 6 8.70 -4.43 -11.49
CA ILE A 6 8.60 -5.48 -10.49
C ILE A 6 7.28 -5.25 -9.79
N ASP A 7 6.39 -6.24 -9.82
CA ASP A 7 5.15 -6.22 -9.06
C ASP A 7 5.48 -6.31 -7.56
N GLU A 8 5.85 -5.19 -6.95
CA GLU A 8 6.19 -5.12 -5.53
C GLU A 8 4.99 -5.54 -4.68
N CYS A 9 3.77 -5.38 -5.20
CA CYS A 9 2.57 -5.95 -4.57
C CYS A 9 2.62 -7.48 -4.48
N ALA A 10 3.09 -8.19 -5.50
CA ALA A 10 3.18 -9.65 -5.49
C ALA A 10 4.42 -10.14 -4.73
N GLU A 11 5.57 -9.51 -4.96
CA GLU A 11 6.85 -9.85 -4.31
C GLU A 11 6.86 -9.53 -2.82
N LEU A 12 6.37 -8.35 -2.41
CA LEU A 12 6.31 -7.97 -0.98
C LEU A 12 5.16 -8.65 -0.26
N SER A 13 4.05 -9.01 -0.92
CA SER A 13 2.96 -9.76 -0.26
C SER A 13 3.42 -11.09 0.36
N ALA A 14 4.51 -11.68 -0.13
CA ALA A 14 5.11 -12.89 0.43
C ALA A 14 6.03 -12.63 1.64
N ARG A 15 6.59 -11.42 1.78
CA ARG A 15 7.59 -11.08 2.81
C ARG A 15 7.05 -10.18 3.93
N ALA A 16 6.31 -9.14 3.54
CA ALA A 16 5.68 -8.18 4.43
C ALA A 16 4.57 -7.51 3.64
N TYR A 17 3.32 -7.85 3.94
CA TYR A 17 2.14 -7.33 3.24
C TYR A 17 2.30 -5.82 2.96
N PRO A 18 2.43 -5.39 1.68
CA PRO A 18 2.93 -4.07 1.33
C PRO A 18 1.99 -2.93 1.73
N CYS A 19 0.75 -3.23 2.12
CA CYS A 19 -0.22 -2.25 2.58
C CYS A 19 -0.96 -2.73 3.84
N GLN A 20 -0.53 -2.36 5.05
CA GLN A 20 -1.26 -2.75 6.26
C GLN A 20 -2.67 -2.15 6.27
N ASN A 21 -3.71 -3.00 6.31
CA ASN A 21 -5.13 -2.61 6.23
C ASN A 21 -5.54 -1.86 4.95
N GLY A 22 -4.81 -2.03 3.85
CA GLY A 22 -5.12 -1.46 2.54
C GLY A 22 -5.04 -2.51 1.43
N ARG A 23 -5.41 -2.12 0.21
CA ARG A 23 -5.21 -2.90 -1.01
C ARG A 23 -4.00 -2.35 -1.76
N CYS A 24 -3.02 -3.20 -2.03
CA CYS A 24 -1.88 -2.82 -2.87
C CYS A 24 -2.32 -2.73 -4.34
N VAL A 25 -1.87 -1.70 -5.03
CA VAL A 25 -2.04 -1.49 -6.48
C VAL A 25 -0.65 -1.24 -7.06
N ASN A 26 -0.21 -2.15 -7.93
CA ASN A 26 1.05 -1.97 -8.63
C ASN A 26 0.94 -0.83 -9.64
N VAL A 27 1.93 0.05 -9.71
CA VAL A 27 2.03 1.13 -10.70
C VAL A 27 3.39 0.99 -11.38
N PRO A 28 3.48 1.19 -12.71
CA PRO A 28 4.77 1.17 -13.36
C PRO A 28 5.74 2.22 -12.74
N GLY A 29 6.82 1.75 -12.12
CA GLY A 29 7.85 2.51 -11.41
C GLY A 29 7.65 2.64 -9.89
N SER A 30 6.52 2.20 -9.31
CA SER A 30 6.24 2.28 -7.86
C SER A 30 4.93 1.57 -7.49
N TYR A 31 4.65 1.29 -6.22
CA TYR A 31 3.32 0.79 -5.81
C TYR A 31 2.52 1.84 -5.01
N LYS A 32 1.19 1.73 -5.05
CA LYS A 32 0.28 2.55 -4.24
C LYS A 32 -0.62 1.69 -3.36
N CYS A 33 -0.81 2.14 -2.12
CA CYS A 33 -1.75 1.51 -1.20
C CYS A 33 -3.09 2.24 -1.22
N LEU A 34 -4.17 1.54 -1.59
CA LEU A 34 -5.53 2.02 -1.46
C LEU A 34 -6.09 1.63 -0.09
N CYS A 35 -6.24 2.61 0.80
CA CYS A 35 -6.91 2.41 2.08
C CYS A 35 -8.43 2.28 1.88
N LYS A 36 -9.07 1.42 2.68
CA LYS A 36 -10.54 1.30 2.70
C LYS A 36 -11.18 2.60 3.18
N GLN A 37 -12.45 2.83 2.81
CA GLN A 37 -13.19 4.00 3.27
C GLN A 37 -13.22 4.06 4.81
N GLY A 38 -12.84 5.23 5.37
CA GLY A 38 -12.65 5.43 6.82
C GLY A 38 -11.23 5.12 7.34
N PHE A 39 -10.32 4.68 6.47
CA PHE A 39 -8.89 4.56 6.77
C PHE A 39 -8.11 5.66 6.04
N SER A 40 -7.00 6.07 6.62
CA SER A 40 -6.08 7.04 6.03
C SER A 40 -4.65 6.54 6.16
N HIS A 41 -3.77 7.05 5.29
CA HIS A 41 -2.35 6.77 5.38
C HIS A 41 -1.83 7.29 6.74
N ALA A 42 -1.10 6.43 7.46
CA ALA A 42 -0.41 6.79 8.69
C ALA A 42 0.84 7.64 8.36
N ALA A 43 1.71 7.86 9.34
CA ALA A 43 3.04 8.43 9.10
C ALA A 43 3.88 7.61 8.09
N LYS A 44 3.48 6.37 7.82
CA LYS A 44 4.04 5.51 6.79
C LYS A 44 3.13 5.46 5.55
N PRO A 45 3.68 5.62 4.32
CA PRO A 45 2.89 5.62 3.09
C PRO A 45 2.19 4.29 2.81
N ASN A 46 2.70 3.21 3.41
CA ASN A 46 2.26 1.83 3.26
C ASN A 46 1.37 1.31 4.42
N VAL A 47 0.94 2.17 5.34
CA VAL A 47 0.13 1.77 6.49
C VAL A 47 -1.18 2.55 6.49
N CYS A 48 -2.30 1.84 6.38
CA CYS A 48 -3.63 2.40 6.51
C CYS A 48 -4.12 2.24 7.95
N VAL A 49 -4.39 3.34 8.64
CA VAL A 49 -4.99 3.34 9.97
C VAL A 49 -6.39 3.93 9.89
N ARG A 50 -7.35 3.36 10.61
CA ARG A 50 -8.64 4.04 10.80
C ARG A 50 -8.37 5.31 11.56
N ARG A 51 -8.58 6.45 10.92
CA ARG A 51 -8.81 7.69 11.66
C ARG A 51 -10.23 7.62 12.20
N GLY A 52 -10.41 6.77 13.21
CA GLY A 52 -11.61 6.77 14.02
C GLY A 52 -11.68 8.11 14.72
N ARG A 53 -12.62 8.95 14.25
CA ARG A 53 -13.30 10.04 14.96
C ARG A 53 -12.42 10.81 15.96
N ALA A 54 -11.97 12.01 15.56
CA ALA A 54 -11.71 13.05 16.55
C ALA A 54 -12.97 13.22 17.41
N PRO A 55 -12.81 13.41 18.74
CA PRO A 55 -13.82 13.15 19.78
C PRO A 55 -15.25 13.59 19.45
#